data_AF-A0A1Y4T2H2-F1
#
_entry.id   AF-A0A1Y4T2H2-F1
#
_cell.length_a   1.000
_cell.length_b   1.000
_cell.length_c   1.000
_cell.angle_alpha   90.00
_cell.angle_beta   90.00
_cell.angle_gamma   90.00
#
_symmetry.space_group_name_H-M   'P 1'
#
loop_
_entity.id
_entity.type
_entity.pdbx_description
1 polymer ?
#
loop_
_entity_poly.entity_id
_entity_poly.type
_entity_poly.pdbx_seq_one_letter_code
_entity_poly.pdbx_strand_id
1 'polypeptide(L)'
;MIFKTRAEHIEKVINEIGNSSLYEYPHIDFILVKEINGKDYYAAGVSDQINPDESFLFRPKARSKSIPIQNIRYDKQKYRELFDECVEGYVLQQLNKGYKIVYISIAFHIKLWGFIDNYYHSIDIFDVGLIYYMSFCYEIGLTSTFLSHYSCGYFPDFIHDFLGEVTFESSKELVKTMIESNNRMITSLELRNELCYKILDGRTENEESS
;
A
#
# COMPACT_ATOMS: atom_id res chain seq x y z
N MET A 1 -18.45 8.00 -12.74
CA MET A 1 -17.03 7.62 -12.55
C MET A 1 -17.02 6.54 -11.48
N ILE A 2 -16.69 5.29 -11.83
CA ILE A 2 -16.71 4.18 -10.87
C ILE A 2 -15.43 4.31 -10.05
N PHE A 3 -15.55 4.64 -8.76
CA PHE A 3 -14.42 4.59 -7.84
C PHE A 3 -14.01 3.12 -7.69
N LYS A 4 -12.78 2.80 -8.06
CA LYS A 4 -12.24 1.46 -7.82
C LYS A 4 -11.96 1.27 -6.34
N THR A 5 -12.22 0.08 -5.83
CA THR A 5 -11.94 -0.25 -4.43
C THR A 5 -10.46 -0.59 -4.24
N ARG A 6 -9.93 -0.49 -3.00
CA ARG A 6 -8.56 -0.97 -2.69
C ARG A 6 -8.37 -2.43 -3.14
N ALA A 7 -9.38 -3.28 -2.96
CA ALA A 7 -9.35 -4.69 -3.38
C ALA A 7 -9.15 -4.86 -4.89
N GLU A 8 -9.87 -4.10 -5.72
CA GLU A 8 -9.72 -4.14 -7.18
C GLU A 8 -8.32 -3.71 -7.64
N HIS A 9 -7.71 -2.73 -6.95
CA HIS A 9 -6.33 -2.33 -7.23
C HIS A 9 -5.33 -3.44 -6.87
N ILE A 10 -5.53 -4.13 -5.75
CA ILE A 10 -4.69 -5.26 -5.32
C ILE A 10 -4.78 -6.41 -6.30
N GLU A 11 -6.00 -6.90 -6.59
CA GLU A 11 -6.23 -8.01 -7.52
C GLU A 11 -5.60 -7.75 -8.88
N LYS A 12 -5.73 -6.53 -9.40
CA LYS A 12 -5.14 -6.15 -10.68
C LYS A 12 -3.62 -6.26 -10.66
N VAL A 13 -2.97 -5.73 -9.64
CA VAL A 13 -1.49 -5.75 -9.55
C VAL A 13 -0.98 -7.17 -9.32
N ILE A 14 -1.64 -7.96 -8.47
CA ILE A 14 -1.32 -9.38 -8.28
C ILE A 14 -1.43 -10.15 -9.61
N ASN A 15 -2.51 -9.96 -10.36
CA ASN A 15 -2.69 -10.61 -11.65
C ASN A 15 -1.62 -10.16 -12.66
N GLU A 16 -1.26 -8.88 -12.71
CA GLU A 16 -0.21 -8.38 -13.60
C GLU A 16 1.17 -8.94 -13.24
N ILE A 17 1.48 -9.10 -11.95
CA ILE A 17 2.73 -9.70 -11.45
C ILE A 17 2.76 -11.20 -11.77
N GLY A 18 1.69 -11.95 -11.43
CA GLY A 18 1.61 -13.39 -11.64
C GLY A 18 1.65 -13.81 -13.12
N ASN A 19 1.20 -12.93 -14.02
CA ASN A 19 1.31 -13.14 -15.47
C ASN A 19 2.64 -12.65 -16.06
N SER A 20 3.45 -11.93 -15.28
CA SER A 20 4.78 -11.52 -15.68
C SER A 20 5.75 -12.62 -15.24
N SER A 21 6.32 -13.38 -16.17
CA SER A 21 7.38 -14.37 -15.90
C SER A 21 8.70 -13.73 -15.44
N LEU A 22 8.62 -12.57 -14.77
CA LEU A 22 9.71 -11.74 -14.29
C LEU A 22 10.17 -12.15 -12.89
N TYR A 23 9.36 -12.92 -12.16
CA TYR A 23 9.60 -13.31 -10.78
C TYR A 23 9.28 -14.78 -10.60
N GLU A 24 10.07 -15.48 -9.78
CA GLU A 24 9.86 -16.90 -9.49
C GLU A 24 8.91 -17.06 -8.29
N TYR A 25 9.20 -16.38 -7.18
CA TYR A 25 8.37 -16.42 -5.96
C TYR A 25 8.04 -15.01 -5.46
N PRO A 26 7.14 -14.28 -6.13
CA PRO A 26 6.88 -12.88 -5.82
C PRO A 26 6.19 -12.70 -4.45
N HIS A 27 6.81 -11.91 -3.59
CA HIS A 27 6.21 -11.30 -2.41
C HIS A 27 5.98 -9.81 -2.66
N ILE A 28 4.77 -9.32 -2.42
CA ILE A 28 4.44 -7.91 -2.60
C ILE A 28 4.75 -7.18 -1.31
N ASP A 29 5.64 -6.19 -1.37
CA ASP A 29 6.00 -5.36 -0.21
C ASP A 29 5.10 -4.13 -0.07
N PHE A 30 4.76 -3.52 -1.20
CA PHE A 30 3.83 -2.39 -1.24
C PHE A 30 3.18 -2.25 -2.61
N ILE A 31 2.02 -1.59 -2.65
CA ILE A 31 1.34 -1.15 -3.86
C ILE A 31 0.91 0.30 -3.66
N LEU A 32 1.40 1.16 -4.56
CA LEU A 32 0.99 2.55 -4.67
C LEU A 32 0.23 2.78 -5.98
N VAL A 33 -0.76 3.66 -5.95
CA VAL A 33 -1.54 4.05 -7.13
C VAL A 33 -1.64 5.56 -7.26
N LYS A 34 -1.53 6.05 -8.49
CA LYS A 34 -1.87 7.43 -8.84
C LYS A 34 -2.78 7.46 -10.05
N GLU A 35 -3.91 8.14 -9.95
CA GLU A 35 -4.80 8.37 -11.07
C GLU A 35 -4.36 9.64 -11.82
N ILE A 36 -4.18 9.53 -13.14
CA ILE A 36 -3.90 10.67 -14.02
C ILE A 36 -4.79 10.54 -15.25
N ASN A 37 -5.63 11.55 -15.49
CA ASN A 37 -6.57 11.60 -16.62
C ASN A 37 -7.45 10.33 -16.72
N GLY A 38 -8.02 9.88 -15.59
CA GLY A 38 -8.86 8.68 -15.53
C GLY A 38 -8.11 7.35 -15.69
N LYS A 39 -6.76 7.37 -15.70
CA LYS A 39 -5.94 6.17 -15.82
C LYS A 39 -5.11 5.95 -14.56
N ASP A 40 -5.15 4.73 -14.05
CA ASP A 40 -4.33 4.31 -12.91
C ASP A 40 -2.90 4.00 -13.33
N TYR A 41 -1.95 4.53 -12.58
CA TYR A 41 -0.51 4.25 -12.66
C TYR A 41 -0.07 3.62 -11.35
N TYR A 42 0.50 2.42 -11.45
CA TYR A 42 0.94 1.65 -10.29
C TYR A 42 2.45 1.69 -10.13
N ALA A 43 2.89 1.67 -8.88
CA ALA A 43 4.25 1.36 -8.47
C ALA A 43 4.16 0.34 -7.34
N ALA A 44 4.73 -0.84 -7.53
CA ALA A 44 4.71 -1.91 -6.53
C ALA A 44 6.13 -2.39 -6.21
N GLY A 45 6.40 -2.66 -4.95
CA GLY A 45 7.61 -3.36 -4.51
C GLY A 45 7.36 -4.86 -4.55
N VAL A 46 8.26 -5.59 -5.19
CA VAL A 46 8.20 -7.05 -5.30
C VAL A 46 9.54 -7.62 -4.88
N SER A 47 9.58 -8.37 -3.79
CA SER A 47 10.72 -9.16 -3.35
C SER A 47 10.56 -10.62 -3.76
N ASP A 48 11.65 -11.35 -3.90
CA ASP A 48 11.59 -12.80 -4.01
C ASP A 48 11.53 -13.44 -2.60
N GLN A 49 10.59 -14.38 -2.40
CA GLN A 49 10.41 -15.05 -1.10
C GLN A 49 11.62 -15.93 -0.71
N ILE A 50 12.35 -16.45 -1.69
CA ILE A 50 13.52 -17.31 -1.48
C ILE A 50 14.77 -16.45 -1.34
N ASN A 51 14.89 -15.38 -2.15
CA ASN A 51 15.99 -14.45 -2.08
C ASN A 51 15.52 -12.99 -1.87
N PRO A 52 15.34 -12.54 -0.61
CA PRO A 52 14.87 -11.19 -0.32
C PRO A 52 15.77 -10.07 -0.87
N ASP A 53 17.05 -10.36 -1.13
CA ASP A 53 18.00 -9.42 -1.73
C ASP A 53 17.66 -9.12 -3.20
N GLU A 54 16.90 -10.01 -3.85
CA GLU A 54 16.31 -9.80 -5.16
C GLU A 54 14.96 -9.09 -5.03
N SER A 55 15.06 -7.78 -4.82
CA SER A 55 13.89 -6.90 -4.75
C SER A 55 13.80 -5.95 -5.94
N PHE A 56 12.58 -5.73 -6.42
CA PHE A 56 12.26 -5.01 -7.64
C PHE A 56 11.13 -4.01 -7.45
N LEU A 57 11.19 -2.92 -8.22
CA LEU A 57 10.11 -1.99 -8.45
C LEU A 57 9.36 -2.39 -9.73
N PHE A 58 8.13 -2.85 -9.56
CA PHE A 58 7.20 -3.17 -10.64
C PHE A 58 6.38 -1.95 -11.07
N ARG A 59 6.37 -1.67 -12.37
CA ARG A 59 5.65 -0.58 -13.03
C ARG A 59 4.99 -1.09 -14.32
N PRO A 60 3.74 -1.58 -14.28
CA PRO A 60 3.15 -2.38 -15.36
C PRO A 60 3.02 -1.64 -16.71
N LYS A 61 2.87 -0.31 -16.66
CA LYS A 61 2.72 0.55 -17.84
C LYS A 61 4.01 1.29 -18.23
N ALA A 62 5.14 0.99 -17.59
CA ALA A 62 6.43 1.60 -17.92
C ALA A 62 7.18 0.77 -18.98
N ARG A 63 8.13 1.43 -19.67
CA ARG A 63 9.03 0.77 -20.64
C ARG A 63 9.85 -0.33 -19.98
N SER A 64 10.37 -0.07 -18.78
CA SER A 64 10.98 -1.06 -17.91
C SER A 64 9.97 -1.44 -16.84
N LYS A 65 9.32 -2.60 -17.02
CA LYS A 65 8.26 -3.08 -16.12
C LYS A 65 8.77 -3.53 -14.76
N SER A 66 10.01 -4.00 -14.68
CA SER A 66 10.69 -4.38 -13.44
C SER A 66 12.04 -3.69 -13.41
N ILE A 67 12.37 -3.10 -12.26
CA ILE A 67 13.61 -2.35 -12.03
C ILE A 67 14.17 -2.81 -10.70
N PRO A 68 15.40 -3.36 -10.63
CA PRO A 68 16.03 -3.71 -9.37
C PRO A 68 16.05 -2.53 -8.39
N ILE A 69 15.77 -2.76 -7.11
CA ILE A 69 15.70 -1.67 -6.10
C ILE A 69 17.01 -0.89 -6.03
N GLN A 70 18.15 -1.57 -6.18
CA GLN A 70 19.50 -0.96 -6.26
C GLN A 70 19.66 0.09 -7.39
N ASN A 71 18.78 0.06 -8.38
CA ASN A 71 18.75 1.00 -9.50
C ASN A 71 17.69 2.10 -9.34
N ILE A 72 16.97 2.14 -8.22
CA ILE A 72 16.06 3.23 -7.90
C ILE A 72 16.91 4.47 -7.61
N ARG A 73 16.49 5.59 -8.20
CA ARG A 73 17.11 6.90 -7.97
C ARG A 73 16.07 7.90 -7.50
N TYR A 74 16.45 8.76 -6.57
CA TYR A 74 15.60 9.91 -6.22
C TYR A 74 15.56 10.90 -7.38
N ASP A 75 14.43 11.59 -7.56
CA ASP A 75 14.29 12.55 -8.64
C ASP A 75 14.79 13.95 -8.29
N LYS A 76 14.80 14.30 -7.00
CA LYS A 76 15.33 15.58 -6.52
C LYS A 76 16.71 15.39 -5.89
N GLN A 77 17.65 16.25 -6.29
CA GLN A 77 19.01 16.28 -5.78
C GLN A 77 19.06 16.37 -4.25
N LYS A 78 18.21 17.21 -3.66
CA LYS A 78 18.10 17.37 -2.20
C LYS A 78 17.85 16.07 -1.42
N TYR A 79 17.13 15.11 -2.02
CA TYR A 79 16.92 13.80 -1.38
C TYR A 79 18.21 12.97 -1.41
N ARG A 80 18.94 13.00 -2.53
CA ARG A 80 20.22 12.28 -2.69
C ARG A 80 21.31 12.81 -1.75
N GLU A 81 21.22 14.08 -1.36
CA GLU A 81 22.17 14.71 -0.44
C GLU A 81 21.90 14.35 1.03
N LEU A 82 20.66 14.00 1.36
CA LEU A 82 20.21 13.77 2.74
C LEU A 82 20.00 12.30 3.07
N PHE A 83 19.72 11.47 2.07
CA PHE A 83 19.41 10.06 2.25
C PHE A 83 20.17 9.22 1.23
N ASP A 84 20.59 8.04 1.67
CA ASP A 84 20.98 6.99 0.75
C ASP A 84 19.77 6.56 -0.10
N GLU A 85 20.04 6.17 -1.34
CA GLU A 85 18.98 5.73 -2.24
C GLU A 85 18.45 4.37 -1.80
N CYS A 86 17.21 4.39 -1.33
CA CYS A 86 16.53 3.21 -0.81
C CYS A 86 15.05 3.22 -1.23
N VAL A 87 14.38 2.10 -1.01
CA VAL A 87 12.98 1.93 -1.43
C VAL A 87 12.02 2.65 -0.48
N GLU A 88 12.39 2.80 0.78
CA GLU A 88 11.65 3.48 1.83
C GLU A 88 11.50 4.96 1.50
N GLY A 89 12.63 5.64 1.26
CA GLY A 89 12.64 7.03 0.79
C GLY A 89 11.93 7.18 -0.55
N TYR A 90 12.01 6.18 -1.44
CA TYR A 90 11.28 6.21 -2.71
C TYR A 90 9.77 6.19 -2.49
N VAL A 91 9.27 5.36 -1.58
CA VAL A 91 7.84 5.31 -1.24
C VAL A 91 7.38 6.66 -0.71
N LEU A 92 8.06 7.22 0.29
CA LEU A 92 7.73 8.56 0.81
C LEU A 92 7.78 9.64 -0.29
N GLN A 93 8.75 9.57 -1.20
CA GLN A 93 8.81 10.44 -2.37
C GLN A 93 7.59 10.30 -3.29
N GLN A 94 7.09 9.08 -3.53
CA GLN A 94 5.89 8.87 -4.35
C GLN A 94 4.63 9.37 -3.65
N LEU A 95 4.52 9.19 -2.34
CA LEU A 95 3.41 9.73 -1.55
C LEU A 95 3.40 11.27 -1.63
N ASN A 96 4.57 11.89 -1.54
CA ASN A 96 4.76 13.33 -1.78
C ASN A 96 4.30 13.79 -3.17
N LYS A 97 4.34 12.89 -4.16
CA LYS A 97 3.86 13.14 -5.52
C LYS A 97 2.38 12.85 -5.69
N GLY A 98 1.65 12.54 -4.62
CA GLY A 98 0.21 12.25 -4.63
C GLY A 98 -0.12 10.82 -5.05
N TYR A 99 0.81 9.87 -4.96
CA TYR A 99 0.43 8.47 -4.96
C TYR A 99 -0.30 8.13 -3.66
N LYS A 100 -1.30 7.27 -3.76
CA LYS A 100 -2.07 6.73 -2.64
C LYS A 100 -1.61 5.32 -2.31
N ILE A 101 -1.67 4.96 -1.03
CA ILE A 101 -1.36 3.61 -0.56
C ILE A 101 -2.55 2.70 -0.84
N VAL A 102 -2.28 1.59 -1.52
CA VAL A 102 -3.25 0.50 -1.73
C VAL A 102 -2.96 -0.62 -0.73
N TYR A 103 -1.69 -0.96 -0.57
CA TYR A 103 -1.22 -2.04 0.29
C TYR A 103 0.23 -1.78 0.73
N ILE A 104 0.58 -2.16 1.96
CA ILE A 104 1.94 -2.25 2.46
C ILE A 104 2.00 -3.48 3.37
N SER A 105 3.04 -4.32 3.22
CA SER A 105 3.25 -5.48 4.07
C SER A 105 3.75 -5.06 5.47
N ILE A 106 3.50 -5.86 6.50
CA ILE A 106 3.99 -5.57 7.86
C ILE A 106 5.52 -5.46 7.88
N ALA A 107 6.22 -6.35 7.16
CA ALA A 107 7.67 -6.29 7.04
C ALA A 107 8.16 -4.96 6.43
N PHE A 108 7.44 -4.43 5.43
CA PHE A 108 7.79 -3.16 4.82
C PHE A 108 7.43 -1.96 5.71
N HIS A 109 6.35 -2.03 6.49
CA HIS A 109 6.06 -1.02 7.52
C HIS A 109 7.20 -0.89 8.53
N ILE A 110 7.75 -2.01 8.99
CA ILE A 110 8.91 -2.04 9.90
C ILE A 110 10.12 -1.33 9.25
N LYS A 111 10.43 -1.65 7.99
CA LYS A 111 11.50 -0.98 7.24
C LYS A 111 11.28 0.52 7.12
N LEU A 112 10.05 0.94 6.77
CA LEU A 112 9.72 2.35 6.61
C LEU A 112 9.83 3.12 7.94
N TRP A 113 9.41 2.52 9.04
CA TRP A 113 9.54 3.13 10.36
C TRP A 113 11.01 3.22 10.80
N GLY A 114 11.82 2.20 10.51
CA GLY A 114 13.27 2.26 10.72
C GLY A 114 13.94 3.37 9.90
N PHE A 115 13.52 3.56 8.65
CA PHE A 115 14.00 4.68 7.83
C PHE A 115 13.61 6.03 8.43
N ILE A 116 12.38 6.18 8.91
CA ILE A 116 11.90 7.43 9.53
C ILE A 116 12.66 7.73 10.83
N ASP A 117 12.93 6.71 11.65
CA ASP A 117 13.72 6.85 12.87
C ASP A 117 15.16 7.29 12.57
N ASN A 118 15.82 6.58 11.65
CA ASN A 118 17.21 6.85 11.28
C ASN A 118 17.43 8.26 10.73
N TYR A 119 16.42 8.82 10.06
CA TYR A 119 16.51 10.15 9.44
C TYR A 119 15.54 11.17 10.05
N TYR A 120 15.12 10.97 11.30
CA TYR A 120 14.08 11.77 11.95
C TYR A 120 14.28 13.29 11.81
N HIS A 121 15.52 13.78 11.91
CA HIS A 121 15.83 15.22 11.82
C HIS A 121 15.78 15.81 10.41
N SER A 122 15.62 15.00 9.37
CA SER A 122 15.57 15.45 7.97
C SER A 122 14.39 14.89 7.20
N ILE A 123 13.55 14.08 7.86
CA ILE A 123 12.41 13.40 7.25
C ILE A 123 11.28 14.36 6.86
N ASP A 124 11.26 15.55 7.46
CA ASP A 124 10.34 16.66 7.16
C ASP A 124 10.37 17.09 5.69
N ILE A 125 11.47 16.80 4.97
CA ILE A 125 11.56 17.02 3.54
C ILE A 125 10.57 16.15 2.72
N PHE A 126 10.03 15.11 3.34
CA PHE A 126 8.93 14.29 2.84
C PHE A 126 7.55 14.71 3.39
N ASP A 127 7.40 15.92 3.93
CA ASP A 127 6.23 16.44 4.64
C ASP A 127 4.87 15.81 4.28
N VAL A 128 4.36 16.03 3.06
CA VAL A 128 3.02 15.60 2.63
C VAL A 128 2.93 14.07 2.61
N GLY A 129 3.98 13.41 2.13
CA GLY A 129 4.07 11.97 2.01
C GLY A 129 4.20 11.30 3.38
N LEU A 130 4.96 11.90 4.29
CA LEU A 130 5.10 11.45 5.67
C LEU A 130 3.80 11.58 6.44
N ILE A 131 3.15 12.75 6.39
CA ILE A 131 1.84 12.98 7.02
C ILE A 131 0.79 12.04 6.45
N TYR A 132 0.78 11.84 5.13
CA TYR A 132 -0.12 10.89 4.48
C TYR A 132 0.13 9.45 4.95
N TYR A 133 1.39 9.02 5.03
CA TYR A 133 1.74 7.69 5.52
C TYR A 133 1.36 7.48 6.98
N MET A 134 1.62 8.45 7.87
CA MET A 134 1.23 8.37 9.28
C MET A 134 -0.28 8.34 9.44
N SER A 135 -1.01 9.16 8.65
CA SER A 135 -2.48 9.14 8.61
C SER A 135 -3.01 7.78 8.18
N PHE A 136 -2.38 7.16 7.17
CA PHE A 136 -2.72 5.80 6.73
C PHE A 136 -2.47 4.77 7.84
N CYS A 137 -1.32 4.83 8.53
CA CYS A 137 -1.01 3.92 9.64
C CYS A 137 -2.06 4.04 10.76
N TYR A 138 -2.43 5.28 11.11
CA TYR A 138 -3.49 5.55 12.07
C TYR A 138 -4.84 4.99 11.63
N GLU A 139 -5.24 5.21 10.36
CA GLU A 139 -6.48 4.70 9.76
C GLU A 139 -6.56 3.16 9.86
N ILE A 140 -5.47 2.45 9.63
CA ILE A 140 -5.47 0.97 9.68
C ILE A 140 -5.21 0.41 11.08
N GLY A 141 -5.05 1.27 12.10
CA GLY A 141 -4.76 0.86 13.48
C GLY A 141 -3.35 0.30 13.68
N LEU A 142 -2.39 0.63 12.81
CA LEU A 142 -1.00 0.24 12.94
C LEU A 142 -0.32 1.15 13.98
N THR A 143 0.25 0.56 15.04
CA THR A 143 0.84 1.29 16.16
C THR A 143 2.32 1.00 16.34
N SER A 144 3.04 1.89 17.02
CA SER A 144 4.44 1.69 17.42
C SER A 144 4.62 0.41 18.23
N THR A 145 3.73 0.15 19.17
CA THR A 145 3.71 -1.07 19.99
C THR A 145 3.57 -2.32 19.13
N PHE A 146 2.66 -2.32 18.15
CA PHE A 146 2.45 -3.45 17.25
C PHE A 146 3.72 -3.74 16.44
N LEU A 147 4.31 -2.72 15.81
CA LEU A 147 5.52 -2.88 15.00
C LEU A 147 6.73 -3.25 15.84
N SER A 148 6.85 -2.71 17.04
CA SER A 148 7.91 -3.05 17.99
C SER A 148 7.85 -4.54 18.37
N HIS A 149 6.64 -5.06 18.60
CA HIS A 149 6.44 -6.48 18.88
C HIS A 149 6.87 -7.37 17.71
N TYR A 150 6.44 -7.04 16.49
CA TYR A 150 6.75 -7.83 15.29
C TYR A 150 8.23 -7.77 14.89
N SER A 151 8.91 -6.65 15.14
CA SER A 151 10.32 -6.45 14.78
C SER A 151 11.30 -6.89 15.87
N CYS A 152 10.82 -7.16 17.09
CA CYS A 152 11.66 -7.26 18.29
C CYS A 152 12.56 -6.03 18.52
N GLY A 153 12.20 -4.88 17.94
CA GLY A 153 12.88 -3.59 18.08
C GLY A 153 11.98 -2.57 18.76
N TYR A 154 12.54 -1.41 19.12
CA TYR A 154 11.75 -0.28 19.62
C TYR A 154 11.50 0.70 18.48
N PHE A 155 10.25 1.15 18.36
CA PHE A 155 9.90 2.29 17.53
C PHE A 155 9.24 3.41 18.36
N PRO A 156 9.62 4.68 18.16
CA PRO A 156 8.89 5.82 18.70
C PRO A 156 7.45 5.89 18.18
N ASP A 157 6.58 6.63 18.89
CA ASP A 157 5.20 6.87 18.43
C ASP A 157 5.15 8.00 17.40
N PHE A 158 5.62 7.68 16.19
CA PHE A 158 5.66 8.63 15.09
C PHE A 158 4.27 9.15 14.68
N ILE A 159 3.20 8.39 14.92
CA ILE A 159 1.85 8.85 14.61
C ILE A 159 1.51 10.05 15.48
N HIS A 160 1.77 9.96 16.78
CA HIS A 160 1.59 11.07 17.70
C HIS A 160 2.56 12.23 17.40
N ASP A 161 3.83 11.92 17.14
CA ASP A 161 4.85 12.95 16.89
C ASP A 161 4.55 13.79 15.64
N PHE A 162 4.05 13.18 14.55
CA PHE A 162 3.85 13.86 13.28
C PHE A 162 2.41 14.36 13.06
N LEU A 163 1.40 13.68 13.61
CA LEU A 163 0.00 14.14 13.49
C LEU A 163 -0.44 15.00 14.68
N GLY A 164 0.37 15.09 15.73
CA GLY A 164 0.06 15.75 17.01
C GLY A 164 -0.87 14.92 17.89
N GLU A 165 -1.36 15.53 18.99
CA GLU A 165 -2.64 15.09 19.57
C GLU A 165 -3.71 15.26 18.50
N VAL A 166 -3.95 14.19 17.73
CA VAL A 166 -5.19 13.99 16.99
C VAL A 166 -6.30 14.21 18.01
N THR A 167 -6.85 15.42 18.06
CA THR A 167 -7.92 15.76 19.00
C THR A 167 -9.01 14.71 18.81
N PHE A 168 -9.54 14.18 19.90
CA PHE A 168 -10.54 13.12 19.94
C PHE A 168 -11.67 13.28 18.90
N GLU A 169 -12.00 14.53 18.54
CA GLU A 169 -12.97 14.89 17.50
C GLU A 169 -12.56 14.46 16.08
N SER A 170 -11.28 14.61 15.71
CA SER A 170 -10.75 14.16 14.41
C SER A 170 -10.67 12.63 14.31
N SER A 171 -10.36 11.95 15.43
CA SER A 171 -10.45 10.49 15.56
C SER A 171 -11.88 10.00 15.37
N LYS A 172 -12.86 10.70 15.92
CA LYS A 172 -14.28 10.32 15.87
C LYS A 172 -14.86 10.42 14.45
N GLU A 173 -14.56 11.49 13.72
CA GLU A 173 -14.95 11.60 12.31
C GLU A 173 -14.24 10.59 11.42
N LEU A 174 -12.97 10.26 11.70
CA LEU A 174 -12.25 9.22 10.98
C LEU A 174 -12.84 7.82 11.24
N VAL A 175 -13.06 7.45 12.51
CA VAL A 175 -13.69 6.17 12.89
C VAL A 175 -15.07 6.04 12.26
N LYS A 176 -15.86 7.11 12.25
CA LYS A 176 -17.17 7.13 11.59
C LYS A 176 -17.05 6.89 10.09
N THR A 177 -16.12 7.57 9.42
CA THR A 177 -15.87 7.39 7.98
C THR A 177 -15.41 5.96 7.66
N MET A 178 -14.60 5.36 8.52
CA MET A 178 -14.15 3.96 8.38
C MET A 178 -15.28 2.96 8.56
N ILE A 179 -16.13 3.13 9.58
CA ILE A 179 -17.31 2.29 9.80
C ILE A 179 -18.23 2.37 8.57
N GLU A 180 -18.46 3.56 8.04
CA GLU A 180 -19.27 3.75 6.83
C GLU A 180 -18.65 3.06 5.60
N SER A 181 -17.33 3.18 5.41
CA SER A 181 -16.62 2.53 4.30
C SER A 181 -16.64 1.00 4.41
N ASN A 182 -16.39 0.44 5.60
CA ASN A 182 -16.41 -0.99 5.85
C ASN A 182 -17.82 -1.56 5.69
N ASN A 183 -18.85 -0.87 6.18
CA ASN A 183 -20.24 -1.28 5.97
C ASN A 183 -20.61 -1.32 4.49
N ARG A 184 -20.19 -0.32 3.70
CA ARG A 184 -20.38 -0.35 2.24
C ARG A 184 -19.69 -1.55 1.58
N MET A 185 -18.49 -1.90 2.06
CA MET A 185 -17.75 -3.05 1.55
C MET A 185 -18.45 -4.37 1.91
N ILE A 186 -18.91 -4.54 3.14
CA ILE A 186 -19.67 -5.70 3.61
C ILE A 186 -20.94 -5.86 2.76
N THR A 187 -21.75 -4.80 2.62
CA THR A 187 -22.97 -4.84 1.81
C THR A 187 -22.68 -5.19 0.35
N SER A 188 -21.59 -4.67 -0.22
CA SER A 188 -21.20 -5.02 -1.59
C SER A 188 -20.82 -6.50 -1.73
N LEU A 189 -20.17 -7.08 -0.72
CA LEU A 189 -19.78 -8.50 -0.71
C LEU A 189 -21.00 -9.40 -0.49
N GLU A 190 -21.91 -9.03 0.40
CA GLU A 190 -23.19 -9.73 0.61
C GLU A 190 -24.02 -9.77 -0.68
N LEU A 191 -24.17 -8.63 -1.36
CA LEU A 191 -24.90 -8.55 -2.62
C LEU A 191 -24.27 -9.42 -3.72
N ARG A 192 -22.93 -9.46 -3.77
CA ARG A 192 -22.19 -10.29 -4.72
C ARG A 192 -22.37 -11.79 -4.41
N ASN A 193 -22.36 -12.15 -3.12
CA ASN A 193 -22.63 -13.52 -2.67
C ASN A 193 -24.07 -13.94 -3.02
N GLU A 194 -25.08 -13.12 -2.75
CA GLU A 194 -26.47 -13.41 -3.12
C GLU A 194 -26.65 -13.61 -4.63
N LEU A 195 -26.00 -12.78 -5.45
CA LEU A 195 -26.02 -12.95 -6.90
C LEU A 195 -25.34 -14.25 -7.35
N CYS A 196 -24.23 -14.63 -6.72
CA CYS A 196 -23.57 -15.91 -6.97
C CYS A 196 -24.46 -17.10 -6.59
N TYR A 197 -25.15 -17.05 -5.44
CA TYR A 197 -26.10 -18.09 -5.05
C TYR A 197 -27.28 -18.21 -6.03
N LYS A 198 -27.86 -17.10 -6.48
CA LYS A 198 -28.93 -17.12 -7.51
C LYS A 198 -28.48 -17.70 -8.86
N ILE A 199 -27.22 -17.47 -9.25
CA ILE A 199 -26.65 -18.05 -10.49
C ILE A 199 -26.44 -19.57 -10.34
N LEU A 200 -26.07 -20.03 -9.15
CA LEU A 200 -25.91 -21.46 -8.86
C LEU A 200 -27.28 -22.16 -8.82
N ASP A 201 -28.27 -21.59 -8.14
CA ASP A 201 -29.64 -22.13 -8.11
C ASP A 201 -30.30 -22.15 -9.49
N GLY A 202 -30.08 -21.12 -10.32
CA GLY A 202 -30.60 -21.06 -11.69
C GLY A 202 -29.89 -21.96 -12.70
N ARG A 203 -28.75 -22.57 -12.34
CA ARG A 203 -28.07 -23.58 -13.17
C ARG A 203 -28.52 -25.00 -12.82
N THR A 204 -28.96 -25.24 -11.60
CA THR A 204 -29.48 -26.55 -11.16
C THR A 204 -30.84 -26.93 -11.77
N GLU A 205 -31.60 -25.99 -12.33
CA GLU A 205 -32.90 -26.31 -12.95
C GLU A 205 -32.84 -26.74 -14.43
N ASN A 206 -31.67 -26.69 -15.09
CA ASN A 206 -31.54 -26.97 -16.53
C ASN A 206 -30.77 -28.26 -16.89
N GLU A 207 -30.36 -29.09 -15.92
CA GLU A 207 -29.60 -30.33 -16.21
C GLU A 207 -30.37 -31.65 -15.95
N GLU A 208 -31.65 -31.63 -15.56
CA GLU A 208 -32.48 -32.84 -15.40
C GLU A 208 -33.59 -33.01 -16.45
N SER A 209 -33.39 -32.52 -17.67
CA SER A 209 -34.28 -32.84 -18.81
C SER A 209 -33.50 -33.26 -20.05
N SER A 210 -33.02 -34.50 -20.07
CA SER A 210 -32.66 -35.25 -21.28
C SER A 210 -32.71 -36.74 -21.02
#